data_AF-A0A1U7U245-F1
#
_entry.id   AF-A0A1U7U245-F1
#
_cell.length_a   1.000
_cell.length_b   1.000
_cell.length_c   1.000
_cell.angle_alpha   90.00
_cell.angle_beta   90.00
_cell.angle_gamma   90.00
#
_symmetry.space_group_name_H-M   'P 1'
#
loop_
_entity.id
_entity.type
_entity.pdbx_description
1 polymer ?
#
loop_
_entity_poly.entity_id
_entity_poly.type
_entity_poly.pdbx_seq_one_letter_code
_entity_poly.pdbx_strand_id
1 'polypeptide(L)'
;MEFTGGRQRRLRLAGDQKNASYPHCLQFYLQPPSENVSLIEFENLAIDRLKLLKSVENLGVSYVKGTEEYQNKLEAELRKLKFCYRENLEDEYEPRRKDHISHFILRLAYCQSEDLRRWFIQQEMDLLRFRFSILPKDKIQDFLKDSHLQFEAISDEEKTLREREIVASSPSLTGVQLESVYKIPFADALDLFRGRKVYLENGFAYVPLKDIVAIILNEFRAKLSKALAVSILLFSLIDMFTHSIIYPCQFCSLLL
;
A
#
# COMPACT_ATOMS: atom_id res chain seq x y z
N MET A 1 -54.19 -3.15 26.79
CA MET A 1 -53.85 -3.33 25.36
C MET A 1 -52.69 -2.42 25.05
N GLU A 2 -51.48 -2.97 25.06
CA GLU A 2 -50.24 -2.27 24.72
C GLU A 2 -49.97 -2.44 23.22
N PHE A 3 -49.70 -1.35 22.51
CA PHE A 3 -49.22 -1.40 21.13
C PHE A 3 -47.71 -1.12 21.11
N THR A 4 -46.95 -2.16 20.83
CA THR A 4 -45.49 -2.15 20.65
C THR A 4 -45.09 -1.42 19.38
N GLY A 5 -44.29 -0.36 19.51
CA GLY A 5 -43.63 0.32 18.40
C GLY A 5 -42.52 -0.52 17.80
N GLY A 6 -42.70 -0.99 16.57
CA GLY A 6 -41.71 -1.74 15.81
C GLY A 6 -40.50 -0.87 15.45
N ARG A 7 -39.31 -1.29 15.89
CA ARG A 7 -38.01 -0.78 15.42
C ARG A 7 -37.90 -0.98 13.91
N GLN A 8 -38.05 0.09 13.13
CA GLN A 8 -37.61 0.11 11.74
C GLN A 8 -36.10 -0.12 11.69
N ARG A 9 -35.70 -1.30 11.20
CA ARG A 9 -34.31 -1.58 10.80
C ARG A 9 -33.92 -0.58 9.72
N ARG A 10 -32.99 0.32 10.04
CA ARG A 10 -32.30 1.20 9.10
C ARG A 10 -31.67 0.32 8.01
N LEU A 11 -32.24 0.33 6.81
CA LEU A 11 -31.59 -0.21 5.61
C LEU A 11 -30.32 0.62 5.39
N ARG A 12 -29.14 -0.03 5.43
CA ARG A 12 -27.87 0.62 5.09
C ARG A 12 -27.95 1.06 3.62
N LEU A 13 -27.82 2.35 3.39
CA LEU A 13 -27.82 2.96 2.06
C LEU A 13 -26.62 2.44 1.24
N ALA A 14 -26.76 2.34 -0.08
CA ALA A 14 -25.71 1.80 -0.96
C ALA A 14 -24.35 2.53 -0.86
N GLY A 15 -24.31 3.78 -0.40
CA GLY A 15 -23.07 4.51 -0.10
C GLY A 15 -22.26 3.90 1.06
N ASP A 16 -22.94 3.29 2.03
CA ASP A 16 -22.34 2.65 3.22
C ASP A 16 -21.62 1.34 2.84
N GLN A 17 -22.04 0.67 1.77
CA GLN A 17 -21.37 -0.53 1.23
C GLN A 17 -20.15 -0.20 0.38
N LYS A 18 -20.17 0.92 -0.34
CA LYS A 18 -19.05 1.36 -1.20
C LYS A 18 -17.84 1.79 -0.37
N ASN A 19 -18.05 2.54 0.71
CA ASN A 19 -16.98 2.95 1.63
C ASN A 19 -16.45 1.78 2.46
N ALA A 20 -17.26 0.74 2.71
CA ALA A 20 -16.78 -0.47 3.38
C ALA A 20 -15.76 -1.27 2.54
N SER A 21 -15.80 -1.15 1.22
CA SER A 21 -14.88 -1.86 0.31
C SER A 21 -13.47 -1.25 0.31
N TYR A 22 -13.38 0.05 0.59
CA TYR A 22 -12.12 0.81 0.63
C TYR A 22 -12.08 1.70 1.87
N PRO A 23 -11.70 1.18 3.05
CA PRO A 23 -11.68 1.96 4.29
C PRO A 23 -10.55 2.99 4.31
N HIS A 24 -9.40 2.68 3.70
CA HIS A 24 -8.17 3.50 3.74
C HIS A 24 -7.69 3.90 2.34
N CYS A 25 -6.97 5.02 2.24
CA CYS A 25 -6.23 5.41 1.03
C CYS A 25 -5.00 4.52 0.76
N LEU A 26 -4.54 3.80 1.79
CA LEU A 26 -3.49 2.80 1.72
C LEU A 26 -4.11 1.42 1.58
N GLN A 27 -3.59 0.62 0.65
CA GLN A 27 -4.07 -0.74 0.43
C GLN A 27 -2.89 -1.69 0.15
N PHE A 28 -2.96 -2.90 0.69
CA PHE A 28 -2.01 -3.97 0.39
C PHE A 28 -2.34 -4.76 -0.90
N TYR A 29 -3.46 -4.41 -1.56
CA TYR A 29 -3.95 -5.05 -2.79
C TYR A 29 -3.98 -6.59 -2.68
N LEU A 30 -4.59 -7.10 -1.61
CA LEU A 30 -4.65 -8.54 -1.29
C LEU A 30 -5.77 -9.26 -2.03
N GLN A 31 -6.94 -8.63 -2.10
CA GLN A 31 -8.12 -9.22 -2.73
C GLN A 31 -8.31 -8.64 -4.13
N PRO A 32 -8.54 -9.46 -5.16
CA PRO A 32 -8.79 -8.96 -6.51
C PRO A 32 -10.12 -8.20 -6.59
N PRO A 33 -10.23 -7.15 -7.42
CA PRO A 33 -11.49 -6.46 -7.66
C PRO A 33 -12.50 -7.40 -8.33
N SER A 34 -13.72 -7.45 -7.80
CA SER A 34 -14.83 -8.25 -8.35
C SER A 34 -15.74 -7.46 -9.30
N GLU A 35 -15.35 -6.23 -9.64
CA GLU A 35 -16.14 -5.33 -10.46
C GLU A 35 -15.81 -5.50 -11.95
N ASN A 36 -16.82 -5.38 -12.81
CA ASN A 36 -16.64 -5.38 -14.25
C ASN A 36 -16.29 -3.98 -14.74
N VAL A 37 -15.26 -3.87 -15.57
CA VAL A 37 -14.83 -2.62 -16.22
C VAL A 37 -14.96 -2.75 -17.73
N SER A 38 -15.28 -1.64 -18.41
CA SER A 38 -15.28 -1.63 -19.88
C SER A 38 -13.85 -1.74 -20.43
N LEU A 39 -13.68 -2.20 -21.67
CA LEU A 39 -12.35 -2.32 -22.28
C LEU A 39 -11.63 -0.96 -22.38
N ILE A 40 -12.38 0.10 -22.70
CA ILE A 40 -11.85 1.47 -22.79
C ILE A 40 -11.40 1.96 -21.41
N GLU A 41 -12.20 1.68 -20.37
CA GLU A 41 -11.82 2.00 -18.99
C GLU A 41 -10.59 1.20 -18.55
N PHE A 42 -10.54 -0.10 -18.86
CA PHE A 42 -9.40 -0.96 -18.57
C PHE A 42 -8.09 -0.42 -19.17
N GLU A 43 -8.11 -0.04 -20.45
CA GLU A 43 -6.94 0.55 -21.13
C GLU A 43 -6.52 1.87 -20.48
N ASN A 44 -7.48 2.77 -20.23
CA ASN A 44 -7.20 4.06 -19.59
C ASN A 44 -6.60 3.89 -18.18
N LEU A 45 -7.12 2.96 -17.38
CA LEU A 45 -6.60 2.64 -16.05
C LEU A 45 -5.15 2.12 -16.11
N ALA A 46 -4.86 1.25 -17.07
CA ALA A 46 -3.51 0.72 -17.29
C ALA A 46 -2.53 1.84 -17.67
N ILE A 47 -2.90 2.66 -18.65
CA ILE A 47 -2.07 3.77 -19.15
C ILE A 47 -1.81 4.79 -18.04
N ASP A 48 -2.83 5.18 -17.29
CA ASP A 48 -2.70 6.16 -16.23
C ASP A 48 -1.77 5.68 -15.10
N ARG A 49 -1.91 4.42 -14.66
CA ARG A 49 -1.01 3.88 -13.64
C ARG A 49 0.41 3.70 -14.17
N LEU A 50 0.58 3.29 -15.42
CA LEU A 50 1.91 3.18 -16.03
C LEU A 50 2.61 4.55 -16.08
N LYS A 51 1.89 5.61 -16.47
CA LYS A 51 2.40 6.98 -16.42
C LYS A 51 2.82 7.36 -15.01
N LEU A 52 1.99 7.04 -14.00
CA LEU A 52 2.33 7.30 -12.60
C LEU A 52 3.63 6.59 -12.18
N LEU A 53 3.76 5.29 -12.44
CA LEU A 53 4.95 4.52 -12.04
C LEU A 53 6.21 4.98 -12.77
N LYS A 54 6.12 5.36 -14.05
CA LYS A 54 7.23 6.00 -14.78
C LYS A 54 7.60 7.37 -14.20
N SER A 55 6.62 8.16 -13.75
CA SER A 55 6.90 9.40 -13.05
C SER A 55 7.60 9.15 -11.71
N VAL A 56 7.21 8.12 -10.95
CA VAL A 56 7.91 7.71 -9.71
C VAL A 56 9.37 7.36 -9.99
N GLU A 57 9.62 6.59 -11.05
CA GLU A 57 10.98 6.24 -11.48
C GLU A 57 11.80 7.48 -11.83
N ASN A 58 11.28 8.34 -12.72
CA ASN A 58 11.97 9.55 -13.17
C ASN A 58 12.31 10.48 -12.00
N LEU A 59 11.38 10.65 -11.06
CA LEU A 59 11.59 11.45 -9.86
C LEU A 59 12.60 10.80 -8.92
N GLY A 60 12.61 9.46 -8.82
CA GLY A 60 13.57 8.72 -8.01
C GLY A 60 15.01 8.77 -8.52
N VAL A 61 15.20 9.00 -9.83
CA VAL A 61 16.52 9.27 -10.43
C VAL A 61 16.91 10.75 -10.31
N SER A 62 15.94 11.65 -10.48
CA SER A 62 16.19 13.10 -10.54
C SER A 62 16.33 13.75 -9.16
N TYR A 63 15.72 13.17 -8.13
CA TYR A 63 15.65 13.74 -6.78
C TYR A 63 15.95 12.69 -5.72
N VAL A 64 16.39 13.15 -4.55
CA VAL A 64 16.54 12.29 -3.37
C VAL A 64 15.16 12.04 -2.76
N LYS A 65 14.83 10.76 -2.53
CA LYS A 65 13.56 10.36 -1.92
C LYS A 65 13.39 10.99 -0.54
N GLY A 66 12.27 11.67 -0.32
CA GLY A 66 11.93 12.32 0.95
C GLY A 66 12.26 13.81 1.02
N THR A 67 12.84 14.40 -0.04
CA THR A 67 12.91 15.87 -0.16
C THR A 67 11.53 16.47 -0.46
N GLU A 68 11.33 17.72 -0.07
CA GLU A 68 10.08 18.45 -0.37
C GLU A 68 9.84 18.55 -1.88
N GLU A 69 10.91 18.73 -2.69
CA GLU A 69 10.81 18.78 -4.14
C GLU A 69 10.28 17.47 -4.74
N TYR A 70 10.79 16.32 -4.27
CA TYR A 70 10.30 15.00 -4.67
C TYR A 70 8.83 14.84 -4.29
N GLN A 71 8.47 15.20 -3.06
CA GLN A 71 7.11 15.06 -2.55
C GLN A 71 6.12 15.93 -3.32
N ASN A 72 6.42 17.21 -3.52
CA ASN A 72 5.55 18.14 -4.22
C ASN A 72 5.32 17.74 -5.68
N LYS A 73 6.35 17.27 -6.38
CA LYS A 73 6.22 16.81 -7.78
C LYS A 73 5.43 15.51 -7.89
N LEU A 74 5.67 14.55 -7.00
CA LEU A 74 4.92 13.30 -7.00
C LEU A 74 3.44 13.53 -6.63
N GLU A 75 3.17 14.43 -5.68
CA GLU A 75 1.81 14.85 -5.37
C GLU A 75 1.11 15.50 -6.57
N ALA A 76 1.80 16.37 -7.30
CA ALA A 76 1.25 17.01 -8.50
C ALA A 76 0.89 15.98 -9.58
N GLU A 77 1.71 14.95 -9.80
CA GLU A 77 1.41 13.88 -10.75
C GLU A 77 0.23 13.00 -10.31
N LEU A 78 0.15 12.66 -9.02
CA LEU A 78 -1.01 11.93 -8.47
C LEU A 78 -2.30 12.71 -8.64
N ARG A 79 -2.27 14.03 -8.38
CA ARG A 79 -3.41 14.93 -8.56
C ARG A 79 -3.84 15.03 -10.02
N LYS A 80 -2.87 15.18 -10.93
CA LYS A 80 -3.11 15.25 -12.38
C LYS A 80 -3.74 13.97 -12.92
N LEU A 81 -3.27 12.81 -12.47
CA LEU A 81 -3.77 11.50 -12.89
C LEU A 81 -5.01 11.04 -12.08
N LYS A 82 -5.51 11.86 -11.15
CA LYS A 82 -6.69 11.60 -10.31
C LYS A 82 -6.56 10.32 -9.46
N PHE A 83 -5.36 10.02 -8.97
CA PHE A 83 -5.15 8.97 -7.97
C PHE A 83 -5.32 9.54 -6.56
N CYS A 84 -5.76 8.69 -5.64
CA CYS A 84 -5.90 9.08 -4.25
C CYS A 84 -4.53 9.40 -3.64
N TYR A 85 -4.37 10.60 -3.09
CA TYR A 85 -3.16 11.02 -2.37
C TYR A 85 -3.47 11.58 -0.98
N ARG A 86 -4.65 12.18 -0.77
CA ARG A 86 -5.13 12.67 0.53
C ARG A 86 -6.65 12.48 0.61
N GLU A 87 -7.17 12.26 1.82
CA GLU A 87 -8.61 12.28 2.07
C GLU A 87 -9.18 13.65 1.67
N ASN A 88 -10.21 13.64 0.84
CA ASN A 88 -10.96 14.80 0.38
C ASN A 88 -12.43 14.50 0.64
N LEU A 89 -13.14 15.40 1.33
CA LEU A 89 -14.48 15.17 1.88
C LEU A 89 -15.57 14.81 0.85
N GLU A 90 -15.31 14.98 -0.44
CA GLU A 90 -16.26 14.67 -1.52
C GLU A 90 -15.62 13.70 -2.53
N ASP A 91 -16.21 12.51 -2.61
CA ASP A 91 -15.96 11.45 -3.60
C ASP A 91 -14.59 10.71 -3.53
N GLU A 92 -14.32 10.08 -2.39
CA GLU A 92 -13.11 9.26 -2.17
C GLU A 92 -13.17 7.86 -2.81
N TYR A 93 -14.35 7.40 -3.21
CA TYR A 93 -14.52 6.04 -3.74
C TYR A 93 -13.86 5.86 -5.10
N GLU A 94 -14.10 6.77 -6.05
CA GLU A 94 -13.60 6.63 -7.42
C GLU A 94 -12.05 6.63 -7.51
N PRO A 95 -11.32 7.53 -6.84
CA PRO A 95 -9.85 7.47 -6.82
C PRO A 95 -9.30 6.19 -6.17
N ARG A 96 -9.96 5.67 -5.12
CA ARG A 96 -9.57 4.41 -4.45
C ARG A 96 -9.84 3.20 -5.34
N ARG A 97 -11.01 3.15 -5.98
CA ARG A 97 -11.38 2.14 -6.98
C ARG A 97 -10.41 2.14 -8.16
N LYS A 98 -10.13 3.32 -8.73
CA LYS A 98 -9.15 3.49 -9.81
C LYS A 98 -7.79 2.93 -9.43
N ASP A 99 -7.30 3.28 -8.24
CA ASP A 99 -6.02 2.79 -7.73
C ASP A 99 -6.00 1.26 -7.58
N HIS A 100 -7.05 0.70 -6.97
CA HIS A 100 -7.16 -0.73 -6.77
C HIS A 100 -7.17 -1.51 -8.09
N ILE A 101 -8.06 -1.14 -9.02
CA ILE A 101 -8.22 -1.85 -10.29
C ILE A 101 -6.96 -1.72 -11.14
N SER A 102 -6.44 -0.50 -11.29
CA SER A 102 -5.24 -0.26 -12.12
C SER A 102 -4.02 -1.04 -11.63
N HIS A 103 -3.86 -1.24 -10.32
CA HIS A 103 -2.79 -2.07 -9.77
C HIS A 103 -2.89 -3.52 -10.25
N PHE A 104 -4.08 -4.12 -10.16
CA PHE A 104 -4.31 -5.49 -10.60
C PHE A 104 -4.18 -5.65 -12.13
N ILE A 105 -4.57 -4.62 -12.91
CA ILE A 105 -4.37 -4.62 -14.36
C ILE A 105 -2.87 -4.69 -14.69
N LEU A 106 -2.04 -3.83 -14.07
CA LEU A 106 -0.61 -3.84 -14.33
C LEU A 106 0.10 -5.11 -13.84
N ARG A 107 -0.43 -5.81 -12.82
CA ARG A 107 0.11 -7.13 -12.44
C ARG A 107 0.10 -8.13 -13.59
N LEU A 108 -0.88 -8.06 -14.50
CA LEU A 108 -0.97 -8.96 -15.66
C LEU A 108 0.12 -8.65 -16.70
N ALA A 109 0.46 -7.38 -16.89
CA ALA A 109 1.52 -6.98 -17.81
C ALA A 109 2.92 -7.25 -17.24
N TYR A 110 3.13 -6.95 -15.96
CA TYR A 110 4.45 -6.95 -15.33
C TYR A 110 4.82 -8.27 -14.61
N CYS A 111 3.98 -9.31 -14.68
CA CYS A 111 4.32 -10.63 -14.11
C CYS A 111 5.22 -11.49 -15.02
N GLN A 112 5.41 -11.11 -16.29
CA GLN A 112 5.96 -11.97 -17.34
C GLN A 112 7.45 -12.29 -17.18
N SER A 113 8.29 -11.27 -16.95
CA SER A 113 9.74 -11.43 -16.77
C SER A 113 10.18 -11.06 -15.35
N GLU A 114 11.35 -11.52 -14.93
CA GLU A 114 11.89 -11.14 -13.63
C GLU A 114 12.23 -9.65 -13.54
N ASP A 115 12.75 -9.07 -14.62
CA ASP A 115 13.11 -7.65 -14.66
C ASP A 115 11.87 -6.76 -14.57
N LEU A 116 10.78 -7.10 -15.28
CA LEU A 116 9.51 -6.38 -15.18
C LEU A 116 8.92 -6.48 -13.77
N ARG A 117 8.98 -7.67 -13.14
CA ARG A 117 8.52 -7.86 -11.75
C ARG A 117 9.33 -7.01 -10.79
N ARG A 118 10.66 -7.03 -10.89
CA ARG A 118 11.56 -6.22 -10.04
C ARG A 118 11.28 -4.73 -10.19
N TRP A 119 11.14 -4.25 -11.43
CA TRP A 119 10.82 -2.85 -11.71
C TRP A 119 9.46 -2.46 -11.12
N PHE A 120 8.41 -3.23 -11.38
CA PHE A 120 7.06 -2.94 -10.89
C PHE A 120 6.98 -2.92 -9.36
N ILE A 121 7.58 -3.92 -8.70
CA ILE A 121 7.66 -3.97 -7.23
C ILE A 121 8.38 -2.73 -6.70
N GLN A 122 9.50 -2.32 -7.31
CA GLN A 122 10.27 -1.16 -6.86
C GLN A 122 9.45 0.13 -6.93
N GLN A 123 8.80 0.41 -8.06
CA GLN A 123 8.01 1.63 -8.22
C GLN A 123 6.77 1.64 -7.31
N GLU A 124 6.09 0.51 -7.14
CA GLU A 124 4.96 0.38 -6.21
C GLU A 124 5.38 0.56 -4.75
N MET A 125 6.54 0.04 -4.36
CA MET A 125 7.09 0.28 -3.02
C MET A 125 7.40 1.76 -2.77
N ASP A 126 7.99 2.44 -3.76
CA ASP A 126 8.32 3.86 -3.65
C ASP A 126 7.06 4.74 -3.60
N LEU A 127 6.04 4.39 -4.38
CA LEU A 127 4.72 5.01 -4.31
C LEU A 127 4.07 4.80 -2.94
N LEU A 128 4.09 3.57 -2.42
CA LEU A 128 3.54 3.26 -1.10
C LEU A 128 4.27 4.02 0.01
N ARG A 129 5.60 4.08 -0.05
CA ARG A 129 6.44 4.86 0.87
C ARG A 129 6.07 6.34 0.87
N PHE A 130 5.84 6.92 -0.31
CA PHE A 130 5.38 8.29 -0.44
C PHE A 130 4.01 8.48 0.23
N ARG A 131 3.04 7.60 -0.02
CA ARG A 131 1.70 7.68 0.60
C ARG A 131 1.76 7.60 2.12
N PHE A 132 2.64 6.76 2.68
CA PHE A 132 2.90 6.74 4.13
C PHE A 132 3.48 8.06 4.64
N SER A 133 4.35 8.73 3.87
CA SER A 133 5.01 9.97 4.31
C SER A 133 4.08 11.18 4.43
N ILE A 134 2.99 11.20 3.65
CA ILE A 134 2.01 12.30 3.63
C ILE A 134 0.78 12.05 4.51
N LEU A 135 0.62 10.82 5.00
CA LEU A 135 -0.53 10.42 5.81
C LEU A 135 -0.34 10.89 7.26
N PRO A 136 -1.38 11.45 7.92
CA PRO A 136 -1.29 11.81 9.33
C PRO A 136 -1.15 10.57 10.21
N LYS A 137 -0.50 10.75 11.37
CA LYS A 137 -0.18 9.66 12.31
C LYS A 137 -1.41 8.88 12.76
N ASP A 138 -2.54 9.56 12.97
CA ASP A 138 -3.79 8.95 13.41
C ASP A 138 -4.30 7.90 12.40
N LYS A 139 -4.21 8.24 11.10
CA LYS A 139 -4.64 7.34 10.01
C LYS A 139 -3.66 6.21 9.79
N ILE A 140 -2.36 6.43 10.03
CA ILE A 140 -1.39 5.34 10.06
C ILE A 140 -1.77 4.35 11.16
N GLN A 141 -2.12 4.83 12.36
CA GLN A 141 -2.56 3.97 13.45
C GLN A 141 -3.84 3.19 13.11
N ASP A 142 -4.82 3.83 12.49
CA ASP A 142 -6.05 3.14 12.07
C ASP A 142 -5.76 2.07 11.01
N PHE A 143 -4.90 2.36 10.03
CA PHE A 143 -4.43 1.37 9.07
C PHE A 143 -3.68 0.20 9.73
N LEU A 144 -2.85 0.48 10.74
CA LEU A 144 -2.11 -0.54 11.48
C LEU A 144 -3.03 -1.47 12.28
N LYS A 145 -4.13 -0.95 12.85
CA LYS A 145 -5.13 -1.74 13.58
C LYS A 145 -5.91 -2.68 12.66
N ASP A 146 -6.24 -2.20 11.45
CA ASP A 146 -6.97 -2.99 10.46
C ASP A 146 -6.06 -3.96 9.69
N SER A 147 -4.74 -3.72 9.73
CA SER A 147 -3.76 -4.66 9.22
C SER A 147 -3.77 -5.94 10.06
N HIS A 148 -3.56 -7.10 9.43
CA HIS A 148 -3.43 -8.40 10.11
C HIS A 148 -2.15 -8.55 10.96
N LEU A 149 -1.49 -7.44 11.29
CA LEU A 149 -0.21 -7.40 11.98
C LEU A 149 -0.43 -6.98 13.43
N GLN A 150 0.24 -7.67 14.35
CA GLN A 150 0.15 -7.39 15.78
C GLN A 150 1.03 -6.19 16.15
N PHE A 151 0.54 -4.99 15.90
CA PHE A 151 1.16 -3.75 16.38
C PHE A 151 0.52 -3.32 17.70
N GLU A 152 1.22 -3.54 18.80
CA GLU A 152 0.79 -3.08 20.12
C GLU A 152 1.53 -1.79 20.49
N ALA A 153 0.83 -0.67 20.66
CA ALA A 153 1.46 0.56 21.14
C ALA A 153 1.78 0.43 22.64
N ILE A 154 3.01 0.76 23.04
CA ILE A 154 3.42 0.68 24.45
C ILE A 154 2.89 1.89 25.24
N SER A 155 2.67 1.71 26.55
CA SER A 155 2.29 2.80 27.44
C SER A 155 3.45 3.79 27.67
N ASP A 156 3.14 5.01 28.10
CA ASP A 156 4.16 6.02 28.41
C ASP A 156 5.09 5.58 29.56
N GLU A 157 4.58 4.77 30.48
CA GLU A 157 5.34 4.16 31.58
C GLU A 157 6.37 3.16 31.05
N GLU A 158 5.96 2.25 30.15
CA GLU A 158 6.88 1.29 29.53
C GLU A 158 7.90 1.97 28.62
N LYS A 159 7.46 3.04 27.94
CA LYS A 159 8.28 3.86 27.05
C LYS A 159 9.39 4.57 27.82
N THR A 160 9.07 5.24 28.93
CA THR A 160 10.06 5.96 29.75
C THR A 160 11.04 5.01 30.41
N LEU A 161 10.60 3.81 30.83
CA LEU A 161 11.48 2.78 31.39
C LEU A 161 12.57 2.31 30.40
N ARG A 162 12.22 2.19 29.12
CA ARG A 162 13.07 1.61 28.06
C ARG A 162 13.67 2.64 27.12
N GLU A 163 13.40 3.92 27.35
CA GLU A 163 13.75 5.02 26.44
C GLU A 163 15.24 5.02 26.08
N ARG A 164 16.12 4.89 27.08
CA ARG A 164 17.57 4.89 26.87
C ARG A 164 18.03 3.77 25.92
N GLU A 165 17.49 2.57 26.11
CA GLU A 165 17.84 1.39 25.31
C GLU A 165 17.27 1.49 23.88
N ILE A 166 16.05 2.01 23.76
CA ILE A 166 15.41 2.25 22.47
C ILE A 166 16.20 3.29 21.66
N VAL A 167 16.60 4.40 22.29
CA VAL A 167 17.42 5.44 21.64
C VAL A 167 18.80 4.92 21.26
N ALA A 168 19.46 4.16 22.16
CA ALA A 168 20.78 3.59 21.88
C ALA A 168 20.75 2.58 20.72
N SER A 169 19.63 1.88 20.54
CA SER A 169 19.47 0.84 19.51
C SER A 169 18.88 1.35 18.19
N SER A 170 18.35 2.58 18.15
CA SER A 170 17.63 3.12 16.99
C SER A 170 18.38 4.33 16.40
N PRO A 171 19.16 4.14 15.31
CA PRO A 171 19.91 5.23 14.68
C PRO A 171 19.03 6.38 14.19
N SER A 172 17.78 6.08 13.87
CA SER A 172 16.73 6.98 13.38
C SER A 172 16.25 8.03 14.40
N LEU A 173 16.60 7.87 15.69
CA LEU A 173 16.11 8.70 16.79
C LEU A 173 17.15 9.69 17.35
N THR A 174 18.36 9.73 16.80
CA THR A 174 19.45 10.57 17.32
C THR A 174 19.04 12.05 17.37
N GLY A 175 18.82 12.59 18.57
CA GLY A 175 18.48 14.01 18.80
C GLY A 175 17.00 14.39 18.62
N VAL A 176 16.09 13.42 18.51
CA VAL A 176 14.63 13.66 18.32
C VAL A 176 13.85 13.10 19.51
N GLN A 177 12.78 13.79 19.93
CA GLN A 177 11.83 13.25 20.92
C GLN A 177 11.29 11.89 20.47
N LEU A 178 11.28 10.93 21.40
CA LEU A 178 10.74 9.60 21.16
C LEU A 178 9.24 9.71 20.84
N GLU A 179 8.84 9.34 19.62
CA GLU A 179 7.43 9.31 19.22
C GLU A 179 6.69 8.10 19.81
N SER A 180 5.54 7.72 19.25
CA SER A 180 4.89 6.45 19.57
C SER A 180 5.81 5.29 19.19
N VAL A 181 6.02 4.37 20.14
CA VAL A 181 6.79 3.14 19.97
C VAL A 181 5.81 1.98 20.00
N TYR A 182 6.06 0.98 19.16
CA TYR A 182 5.22 -0.19 19.04
C TYR A 182 6.03 -1.43 19.35
N LYS A 183 5.41 -2.33 20.10
CA LYS A 183 5.89 -3.65 20.45
C LYS A 183 5.35 -4.63 19.42
N ILE A 184 6.27 -5.38 18.82
CA ILE A 184 5.99 -6.34 17.74
C ILE A 184 6.81 -7.61 17.99
N PRO A 185 6.31 -8.81 17.68
CA PRO A 185 7.14 -10.01 17.70
C PRO A 185 8.42 -9.82 16.86
N PHE A 186 9.59 -10.19 17.40
CA PHE A 186 10.86 -9.91 16.71
C PHE A 186 10.93 -10.54 15.31
N ALA A 187 10.25 -11.68 15.09
CA ALA A 187 10.17 -12.37 13.81
C ALA A 187 9.64 -11.49 12.67
N ASP A 188 8.71 -10.58 12.98
CA ASP A 188 8.12 -9.67 11.99
C ASP A 188 9.01 -8.43 11.72
N ALA A 189 9.98 -8.15 12.59
CA ALA A 189 10.93 -7.03 12.49
C ALA A 189 12.31 -7.46 11.97
N LEU A 190 12.38 -8.50 11.14
CA LEU A 190 13.64 -9.17 10.75
C LEU A 190 14.72 -8.25 10.21
N ASP A 191 14.36 -7.36 9.30
CA ASP A 191 15.33 -6.46 8.66
C ASP A 191 15.89 -5.40 9.62
N LEU A 192 15.14 -5.02 10.65
CA LEU A 192 15.58 -4.06 11.65
C LEU A 192 16.52 -4.70 12.66
N PHE A 193 16.16 -5.86 13.22
CA PHE A 193 16.98 -6.48 14.26
C PHE A 193 18.24 -7.14 13.71
N ARG A 194 18.22 -7.71 12.48
CA ARG A 194 19.42 -8.23 11.82
C ARG A 194 20.49 -7.14 11.65
N GLY A 195 20.05 -5.91 11.42
CA GLY A 195 20.92 -4.73 11.33
C GLY A 195 21.30 -4.10 12.68
N ARG A 196 20.83 -4.65 13.81
CA ARG A 196 20.93 -4.03 15.15
C ARG A 196 20.40 -2.60 15.18
N LYS A 197 19.27 -2.37 14.50
CA LYS A 197 18.60 -1.05 14.38
C LYS A 197 17.35 -0.92 15.25
N VAL A 198 17.13 -1.86 16.16
CA VAL A 198 15.95 -1.89 17.03
C VAL A 198 16.32 -2.54 18.37
N TYR A 199 15.65 -2.11 19.43
CA TYR A 199 15.76 -2.72 20.75
C TYR A 199 14.93 -4.00 20.84
N LEU A 200 15.49 -5.04 21.47
CA LEU A 200 14.84 -6.33 21.67
C LEU A 200 14.79 -6.68 23.16
N GLU A 201 13.63 -7.14 23.63
CA GLU A 201 13.45 -7.65 24.98
C GLU A 201 12.39 -8.76 24.99
N ASN A 202 12.69 -9.90 25.64
CA ASN A 202 11.74 -11.00 25.84
C ASN A 202 11.04 -11.51 24.56
N GLY A 203 11.73 -11.50 23.41
CA GLY A 203 11.16 -11.94 22.13
C GLY A 203 10.34 -10.87 21.38
N PHE A 204 10.33 -9.63 21.87
CA PHE A 204 9.66 -8.50 21.23
C PHE A 204 10.67 -7.44 20.78
N ALA A 205 10.35 -6.79 19.66
CA ALA A 205 11.05 -5.64 19.13
C ALA A 205 10.26 -4.36 19.42
N TYR A 206 10.96 -3.32 19.85
CA TYR A 206 10.39 -2.01 20.18
C TYR A 206 10.73 -1.02 19.08
N VAL A 207 9.78 -0.80 18.16
CA VAL A 207 10.00 -0.10 16.89
C VAL A 207 9.32 1.28 16.93
N PRO A 208 10.05 2.37 16.63
CA PRO A 208 9.45 3.69 16.43
C PRO A 208 8.56 3.74 15.18
N LEU A 209 7.58 4.64 15.15
CA LEU A 209 6.68 4.83 14.00
C LEU A 209 7.43 5.00 12.66
N LYS A 210 8.57 5.71 12.67
CA LYS A 210 9.39 5.93 11.45
C LYS A 210 9.93 4.62 10.86
N ASP A 211 10.29 3.67 11.70
CA ASP A 211 10.88 2.39 11.28
C ASP A 211 9.83 1.32 11.00
N ILE A 212 8.60 1.49 11.52
CA ILE A 212 7.44 0.64 11.18
C ILE A 212 7.12 0.69 9.69
N VAL A 213 7.26 1.86 9.06
CA VAL A 213 7.06 2.00 7.61
C VAL A 213 7.95 1.02 6.85
N ALA A 214 9.20 0.78 7.31
CA ALA A 214 10.09 -0.18 6.67
C ALA A 214 9.58 -1.63 6.79
N ILE A 215 9.04 -2.02 7.94
CA ILE A 215 8.45 -3.34 8.16
C ILE A 215 7.29 -3.56 7.19
N ILE A 216 6.36 -2.60 7.13
CA ILE A 216 5.18 -2.68 6.26
C ILE A 216 5.59 -2.76 4.78
N LEU A 217 6.55 -1.94 4.36
CA LEU A 217 7.05 -1.95 2.98
C LEU A 217 7.66 -3.30 2.60
N ASN A 218 8.37 -3.94 3.53
CA ASN A 218 8.99 -5.24 3.27
C ASN A 218 7.94 -6.36 3.20
N GLU A 219 6.93 -6.32 4.05
CA GLU A 219 5.81 -7.27 3.95
C GLU A 219 5.01 -7.06 2.67
N PHE A 220 4.74 -5.81 2.29
CA PHE A 220 4.11 -5.47 1.02
C PHE A 220 4.92 -6.03 -0.16
N ARG A 221 6.24 -5.84 -0.14
CA ARG A 221 7.16 -6.40 -1.15
C ARG A 221 7.03 -7.92 -1.26
N ALA A 222 7.05 -8.62 -0.13
CA ALA A 222 6.94 -10.07 -0.08
C ALA A 222 5.60 -10.57 -0.62
N LYS A 223 4.48 -9.96 -0.18
CA LYS A 223 3.13 -10.30 -0.64
C LYS A 223 2.95 -10.01 -2.13
N LEU A 224 3.41 -8.85 -2.60
CA LEU A 224 3.33 -8.47 -4.02
C LEU A 224 4.15 -9.40 -4.91
N SER A 225 5.37 -9.73 -4.49
CA SER A 225 6.23 -10.70 -5.20
C SER A 225 5.55 -12.06 -5.35
N LYS A 226 4.97 -12.58 -4.24
CA LYS A 226 4.20 -13.82 -4.26
C LYS A 226 2.97 -13.72 -5.17
N ALA A 227 2.25 -12.61 -5.13
CA ALA A 227 1.07 -12.39 -5.97
C ALA A 227 1.43 -12.38 -7.47
N LEU A 228 2.52 -11.70 -7.87
CA LEU A 228 2.98 -11.68 -9.27
C LEU A 228 3.40 -13.08 -9.75
N ALA A 229 4.02 -13.89 -8.88
CA ALA A 229 4.36 -15.27 -9.19
C ALA A 229 3.12 -16.16 -9.39
N VAL A 230 2.00 -15.86 -8.73
CA VAL A 230 0.72 -16.56 -8.97
C VAL A 230 0.02 -16.01 -10.23
N SER A 231 0.07 -14.71 -10.47
CA SER A 231 -0.53 -14.07 -11.66
C SER A 231 0.00 -14.63 -12.98
N ILE A 232 1.28 -15.05 -13.03
CA ILE A 232 1.85 -15.66 -14.24
C ILE A 232 1.15 -16.97 -14.62
N LEU A 233 0.70 -17.74 -13.62
CA LEU A 233 -0.01 -19.00 -13.84
C LEU A 233 -1.40 -18.74 -14.45
N LEU A 234 -2.10 -17.72 -13.94
CA LEU A 234 -3.37 -17.26 -14.50
C LEU A 234 -3.20 -16.70 -15.92
N PHE A 235 -2.13 -15.93 -16.16
CA PHE A 235 -1.83 -15.40 -17.49
C PHE A 235 -1.61 -16.53 -18.50
N SER A 236 -0.86 -17.58 -18.15
CA SER A 236 -0.65 -18.73 -19.03
C SER A 236 -1.94 -19.45 -19.41
N LEU A 237 -2.94 -19.48 -18.52
CA LEU A 237 -4.27 -20.02 -18.83
C LEU A 237 -5.01 -19.10 -19.80
N ILE A 238 -5.01 -17.78 -19.57
CA ILE A 238 -5.64 -16.81 -20.48
C ILE A 238 -5.00 -16.88 -21.87
N ASP A 239 -3.67 -16.95 -21.94
CA ASP A 239 -2.94 -16.99 -23.21
C ASP A 239 -3.21 -18.30 -23.99
N MET A 240 -3.39 -19.42 -23.28
CA MET A 240 -3.85 -20.68 -23.88
C MET A 240 -5.27 -20.56 -24.46
N PHE A 241 -6.17 -19.81 -23.81
CA PHE A 241 -7.53 -19.57 -24.29
C PHE A 241 -7.57 -18.55 -25.44
N THR A 242 -6.73 -17.50 -25.43
CA THR A 242 -6.66 -16.51 -26.51
C THR A 242 -5.99 -17.08 -27.76
N HIS A 243 -4.90 -17.87 -27.63
CA HIS A 243 -4.30 -18.55 -28.79
C HIS A 243 -5.23 -19.59 -29.42
N SER A 244 -6.18 -20.14 -28.66
CA SER A 244 -7.17 -21.08 -29.19
C SER A 244 -8.37 -20.41 -29.87
N ILE A 245 -8.56 -19.09 -29.73
CA ILE A 245 -9.79 -18.41 -30.19
C ILE A 245 -9.51 -17.12 -31.00
N ILE A 246 -8.42 -16.35 -30.81
CA ILE A 246 -8.19 -15.07 -31.53
C ILE A 246 -6.67 -14.75 -31.69
N TYR A 247 -6.20 -14.72 -32.94
CA TYR A 247 -4.91 -14.12 -33.36
C TYR A 247 -4.92 -12.57 -33.25
N PRO A 248 -3.74 -11.92 -33.27
CA PRO A 248 -3.15 -11.21 -32.13
C PRO A 248 -3.92 -9.94 -31.72
N CYS A 249 -4.35 -9.87 -30.46
CA CYS A 249 -4.85 -8.62 -29.86
C CYS A 249 -3.67 -7.67 -29.60
N GLN A 250 -3.82 -6.40 -30.01
CA GLN A 250 -2.88 -5.27 -29.95
C GLN A 250 -2.25 -4.96 -28.56
N PHE A 251 -2.53 -5.73 -27.52
CA PHE A 251 -1.98 -5.54 -26.18
C PHE A 251 -0.45 -5.79 -26.13
N CYS A 252 0.08 -6.65 -27.00
CA CYS A 252 1.52 -6.89 -27.09
C CYS A 252 2.30 -5.74 -27.76
N SER A 253 1.68 -4.92 -28.62
CA SER A 253 2.37 -3.85 -29.35
C SER A 253 2.56 -2.56 -28.55
N LEU A 254 1.89 -2.39 -27.41
CA LEU A 254 2.07 -1.21 -26.54
C LEU A 254 3.19 -1.39 -25.48
N LEU A 255 3.79 -2.58 -25.39
CA LEU A 255 4.78 -2.96 -24.38
C LEU A 255 6.20 -3.19 -24.94
N LEU A 256 6.43 -2.89 -26.21
CA LEU A 256 7.74 -2.73 -26.87
C LEU A 256 7.89 -1.28 -27.34
#